data_AF-A0A0F9CUV2-F1
#
_entry.id   AF-A0A0F9CUV2-F1
#
_cell.length_a   1.000
_cell.length_b   1.000
_cell.length_c   1.000
_cell.angle_alpha   90.00
_cell.angle_beta   90.00
_cell.angle_gamma   90.00
#
_symmetry.space_group_name_H-M   'P 1'
#
loop_
_entity.id
_entity.type
_entity.pdbx_description
1 polymer ?
#
loop_
_entity_poly.entity_id
_entity_poly.type
_entity_poly.pdbx_seq_one_letter_code
_entity_poly.pdbx_strand_id
1 'polypeptide(L)'
;EIEDTITFIEEQLATVEGELSTAPPSKRINKQRFKDIDNYKRDIKNLTALMKDLRGGKQLSVNDAAQLGIAMRETKGGKIVPALRNSGFYATKEFVDSPYLQNINFGFGMLQDIVSMFKSIDGGRAATFKDDYIGVAQKYVLRPTEDMDRAGFKWADEWRNNLFETYDRFGLSKLSKDEWAAFYSLVTEVSSVDASFKTETLLREPKIKAIVGKFSKEQRTNWVEAAQFTRALYDNVREQANSARIAMERPLIGRLENYLPEVAEINIWSMVGLAQKTPDQVFQKPPLPDFIKPDSAFNPRALAREGGMEGYILEKNVRKLTLDYIESMKRDIFFTPIIHNAKIHTAAMRAKDLHNSARLIEDWAAQVYAGQKTALDRAFEALPLGKTVTKATSLIRNNLSRAVFPLNIVWNITIQPTSLAFTAARAGPINLLRGLDALFSPESQTQVRASYSFWKKQSNQGKLVYQDIDAQISRNLKQEGTRIEKAVHAANFLTNFVEEKVTAISVRAGHHQALRRGFEGRALLDEASDMGAVTQSMYNREDKSAVGRIRILSNLFPFMTFPIQAFNFVRETIPFITRRARAGGF
;
A
#
# COMPACT_ATOMS: atom_id res chain seq x y z
N GLU A 1 12.88 -3.04 -18.62
CA GLU A 1 12.37 -4.34 -19.09
C GLU A 1 13.08 -4.89 -20.31
N ILE A 2 12.94 -4.28 -21.51
CA ILE A 2 13.66 -4.80 -22.70
C ILE A 2 15.17 -4.79 -22.44
N GLU A 3 15.69 -3.70 -21.86
CA GLU A 3 17.10 -3.60 -21.44
C GLU A 3 17.46 -4.69 -20.42
N ASP A 4 16.69 -4.84 -19.35
CA ASP A 4 16.94 -5.89 -18.33
C ASP A 4 16.88 -7.31 -18.92
N THR A 5 15.98 -7.54 -19.88
CA THR A 5 15.84 -8.82 -20.58
C THR A 5 17.06 -9.08 -21.46
N ILE A 6 17.56 -8.06 -22.17
CA ILE A 6 18.79 -8.15 -22.94
C ILE A 6 19.95 -8.50 -22.00
N THR A 7 20.12 -7.78 -20.89
CA THR A 7 21.18 -8.03 -19.90
C THR A 7 21.11 -9.47 -19.38
N PHE A 8 19.93 -9.97 -19.01
CA PHE A 8 19.75 -11.35 -18.56
C PHE A 8 20.13 -12.37 -19.65
N ILE A 9 19.69 -12.15 -20.90
CA ILE A 9 20.04 -13.04 -22.02
C ILE A 9 21.55 -13.00 -22.28
N GLU A 10 22.20 -11.84 -22.15
CA GLU A 10 23.65 -11.71 -22.27
C GLU A 10 24.40 -12.51 -21.18
N GLU A 11 23.91 -12.47 -19.93
CA GLU A 11 24.46 -13.29 -18.83
C GLU A 11 24.29 -14.80 -19.08
N GLN A 12 23.12 -15.24 -19.55
CA GLN A 12 22.88 -16.64 -19.92
C GLN A 12 23.75 -17.05 -21.11
N LEU A 13 23.88 -16.20 -22.12
CA LEU A 13 24.72 -16.43 -23.29
C LEU A 13 26.19 -16.60 -22.88
N ALA A 14 26.71 -15.73 -22.01
CA ALA A 14 28.06 -15.83 -21.48
C ALA A 14 28.29 -17.14 -20.70
N THR A 15 27.29 -17.57 -19.94
CA THR A 15 27.33 -18.85 -19.21
C THR A 15 27.42 -20.03 -20.17
N VAL A 16 26.54 -20.08 -21.18
CA VAL A 16 26.52 -21.18 -22.17
C VAL A 16 27.79 -21.20 -23.03
N GLU A 17 28.31 -20.03 -23.44
CA GLU A 17 29.57 -19.92 -24.19
C GLU A 17 30.76 -20.38 -23.32
N GLY A 18 30.77 -20.04 -22.03
CA GLY A 18 31.77 -20.52 -21.06
C GLY A 18 31.74 -22.04 -20.86
N GLU A 19 30.56 -22.62 -20.68
CA GLU A 19 30.38 -24.08 -20.60
C GLU A 19 30.79 -24.80 -21.89
N LEU A 20 30.57 -24.18 -23.05
CA LEU A 20 30.95 -24.77 -24.34
C LEU A 20 32.46 -24.79 -24.52
N SER A 21 33.16 -23.75 -24.04
CA SER A 21 34.62 -23.62 -24.11
C SER A 21 35.36 -24.67 -23.27
N THR A 22 34.70 -25.22 -22.25
CA THR A 22 35.28 -26.18 -21.29
C THR A 22 34.74 -27.61 -21.45
N ALA A 23 33.73 -27.82 -22.29
CA ALA A 23 33.08 -29.12 -22.43
C ALA A 23 33.87 -30.11 -23.32
N PRO A 24 33.92 -31.40 -22.95
CA PRO A 24 34.48 -32.44 -23.81
C PRO A 24 33.66 -32.57 -25.12
N PRO A 25 34.28 -33.06 -26.22
CA PRO A 25 33.70 -33.01 -27.56
C PRO A 25 32.53 -34.01 -27.72
N SER A 26 31.35 -33.63 -27.23
CA SER A 26 30.09 -34.33 -27.41
C SER A 26 29.31 -33.67 -28.55
N LYS A 27 29.23 -34.34 -29.72
CA LYS A 27 28.55 -33.79 -30.91
C LYS A 27 27.09 -33.40 -30.68
N ARG A 28 26.35 -34.13 -29.83
CA ARG A 28 24.92 -33.90 -29.61
C ARG A 28 24.64 -32.76 -28.62
N ILE A 29 25.40 -32.71 -27.52
CA ILE A 29 25.27 -31.64 -26.51
C ILE A 29 25.74 -30.31 -27.10
N ASN A 30 26.85 -30.32 -27.85
CA ASN A 30 27.37 -29.10 -28.47
C ASN A 30 26.43 -28.55 -29.55
N LYS A 31 25.78 -29.42 -30.35
CA LYS A 31 24.80 -28.97 -31.36
C LYS A 31 23.60 -28.24 -30.76
N GLN A 32 23.08 -28.73 -29.63
CA GLN A 32 21.97 -28.06 -28.94
C GLN A 32 22.43 -26.71 -28.38
N ARG A 33 23.58 -26.67 -27.71
CA ARG A 33 24.14 -25.42 -27.16
C ARG A 33 24.44 -24.37 -28.23
N PHE A 34 24.97 -24.75 -29.40
CA PHE A 34 25.14 -23.83 -30.53
C PHE A 34 23.81 -23.26 -31.03
N LYS A 35 22.76 -24.08 -31.08
CA LYS A 35 21.41 -23.62 -31.43
C LYS A 35 20.87 -22.64 -30.38
N ASP A 36 21.13 -22.88 -29.11
CA ASP A 36 20.71 -22.01 -28.02
C ASP A 36 21.46 -20.66 -28.07
N ILE A 37 22.77 -20.67 -28.33
CA ILE A 37 23.59 -19.47 -28.58
C ILE A 37 23.03 -18.65 -29.75
N ASP A 38 22.73 -19.29 -30.89
CA ASP A 38 22.17 -18.60 -32.07
C ASP A 38 20.78 -18.02 -31.80
N ASN A 39 19.97 -18.70 -30.98
CA ASN A 39 18.68 -18.18 -30.54
C ASN A 39 18.86 -16.96 -29.63
N TYR A 40 19.73 -17.03 -28.62
CA TYR A 40 20.00 -15.90 -27.72
C TYR A 40 20.53 -14.67 -28.47
N LYS A 41 21.48 -14.84 -29.39
CA LYS A 41 21.99 -13.74 -30.23
C LYS A 41 20.91 -13.13 -31.11
N ARG A 42 20.00 -13.95 -31.64
CA ARG A 42 18.85 -13.48 -32.42
C ARG A 42 17.87 -12.71 -31.55
N ASP A 43 17.59 -13.19 -30.35
CA ASP A 43 16.68 -12.56 -29.40
C ASP A 43 17.20 -11.20 -28.94
N ILE A 44 18.49 -11.10 -28.58
CA ILE A 44 19.15 -9.81 -28.26
C ILE A 44 19.00 -8.82 -29.42
N LYS A 45 19.30 -9.26 -30.66
CA LYS A 45 19.20 -8.41 -31.86
C LYS A 45 17.76 -7.93 -32.08
N ASN A 46 16.78 -8.82 -31.95
CA ASN A 46 15.36 -8.49 -32.11
C ASN A 46 14.89 -7.52 -31.03
N LEU A 47 15.24 -7.76 -29.77
CA LEU A 47 14.89 -6.90 -28.64
C LEU A 47 15.53 -5.51 -28.76
N THR A 48 16.79 -5.43 -29.20
CA THR A 48 17.49 -4.15 -29.41
C THR A 48 16.84 -3.35 -30.55
N ALA A 49 16.44 -4.02 -31.65
CA ALA A 49 15.70 -3.38 -32.73
C ALA A 49 14.33 -2.89 -32.27
N LEU A 50 13.59 -3.72 -31.52
CA LEU A 50 12.29 -3.34 -30.95
C LEU A 50 12.42 -2.15 -29.98
N MET A 51 13.45 -2.14 -29.13
CA MET A 51 13.72 -1.03 -28.22
C MET A 51 13.96 0.29 -28.98
N LYS A 52 14.75 0.23 -30.06
CA LYS A 52 15.00 1.40 -30.92
C LYS A 52 13.71 1.91 -31.56
N ASP A 53 12.89 0.99 -32.07
CA ASP A 53 11.60 1.31 -32.68
C ASP A 53 10.63 1.97 -31.68
N LEU A 54 10.53 1.42 -30.47
CA LEU A 54 9.68 1.96 -29.41
C LEU A 54 10.14 3.36 -28.97
N ARG A 55 11.46 3.58 -28.82
CA ARG A 55 12.02 4.91 -28.56
C ARG A 55 11.74 5.90 -29.69
N GLY A 56 11.59 5.42 -30.91
CA GLY A 56 11.16 6.20 -32.08
C GLY A 56 9.64 6.51 -32.11
N GLY A 57 8.88 6.12 -31.08
CA GLY A 57 7.44 6.38 -30.98
C GLY A 57 6.56 5.34 -31.69
N LYS A 58 7.13 4.23 -32.16
CA LYS A 58 6.35 3.13 -32.73
C LYS A 58 5.45 2.52 -31.65
N GLN A 59 4.18 2.28 -31.95
CA GLN A 59 3.32 1.53 -31.05
C GLN A 59 3.67 0.05 -31.07
N LEU A 60 3.62 -0.58 -29.89
CA LEU A 60 3.86 -2.00 -29.72
C LEU A 60 2.84 -2.82 -30.52
N SER A 61 3.30 -3.62 -31.48
CA SER A 61 2.39 -4.52 -32.21
C SER A 61 1.97 -5.71 -31.34
N VAL A 62 0.95 -6.45 -31.80
CA VAL A 62 0.52 -7.70 -31.15
C VAL A 62 1.66 -8.72 -31.07
N ASN A 63 2.47 -8.82 -32.14
CA ASN A 63 3.59 -9.76 -32.18
C ASN A 63 4.71 -9.33 -31.24
N ASP A 64 5.02 -8.03 -31.18
CA ASP A 64 6.02 -7.48 -30.25
C ASP A 64 5.60 -7.73 -28.80
N ALA A 65 4.32 -7.48 -28.48
CA ALA A 65 3.76 -7.76 -27.16
C ALA A 65 3.86 -9.23 -26.76
N ALA A 66 3.53 -10.14 -27.69
CA ALA A 66 3.63 -11.58 -27.45
C ALA A 66 5.09 -12.03 -27.21
N GLN A 67 6.06 -11.44 -27.92
CA GLN A 67 7.49 -11.71 -27.71
C GLN A 67 7.99 -11.22 -26.36
N LEU A 68 7.48 -10.07 -25.89
CA LEU A 68 7.78 -9.53 -24.57
C LEU A 68 7.06 -10.25 -23.42
N GLY A 69 6.30 -11.31 -23.71
CA GLY A 69 5.52 -12.00 -22.68
C GLY A 69 4.38 -11.15 -22.11
N ILE A 70 3.94 -10.12 -22.84
CA ILE A 70 2.76 -9.33 -22.49
C ILE A 70 1.52 -10.11 -22.91
N ALA A 71 0.57 -10.24 -22.01
CA ALA A 71 -0.68 -10.94 -22.31
C ALA A 71 -1.48 -10.21 -23.38
N MET A 72 -2.25 -10.99 -24.13
CA MET A 72 -3.22 -10.47 -25.09
C MET A 72 -4.62 -10.48 -24.47
N ARG A 73 -5.43 -9.48 -24.78
CA ARG A 73 -6.83 -9.44 -24.36
C ARG A 73 -7.73 -9.11 -25.55
N GLU A 74 -8.92 -9.70 -25.54
CA GLU A 74 -9.96 -9.34 -26.48
C GLU A 74 -10.71 -8.09 -25.99
N THR A 75 -10.95 -7.16 -26.90
CA THR A 75 -11.81 -6.00 -26.62
C THR A 75 -13.28 -6.36 -26.78
N LYS A 76 -14.20 -5.51 -26.29
CA LYS A 76 -15.65 -5.71 -26.47
C LYS A 76 -16.09 -5.86 -27.94
N GLY A 77 -15.28 -5.37 -28.89
CA GLY A 77 -15.52 -5.49 -30.33
C GLY A 77 -14.76 -6.63 -31.00
N GLY A 78 -14.27 -7.63 -30.25
CA GLY A 78 -13.58 -8.80 -30.79
C GLY A 78 -12.13 -8.59 -31.22
N LYS A 79 -11.61 -7.35 -31.14
CA LYS A 79 -10.21 -7.06 -31.51
C LYS A 79 -9.26 -7.52 -30.41
N ILE A 80 -8.25 -8.31 -30.76
CA ILE A 80 -7.15 -8.70 -29.88
C ILE A 80 -6.16 -7.54 -29.76
N VAL A 81 -5.87 -7.12 -28.53
CA VAL A 81 -4.92 -6.04 -28.21
C VAL A 81 -4.03 -6.44 -27.04
N PRO A 82 -2.81 -5.90 -26.91
CA PRO A 82 -1.99 -6.12 -25.73
C PRO A 82 -2.72 -5.70 -24.45
N ALA A 83 -2.57 -6.47 -23.38
CA ALA A 83 -3.04 -6.15 -22.04
C ALA A 83 -2.10 -5.12 -21.40
N LEU A 84 -1.98 -3.97 -22.06
CA LEU A 84 -1.15 -2.82 -21.69
C LEU A 84 -2.04 -1.61 -21.38
N ARG A 85 -1.61 -0.78 -20.42
CA ARG A 85 -2.16 0.55 -20.15
C ARG A 85 -1.21 1.61 -20.69
N ASN A 86 -1.73 2.78 -21.03
CA ASN A 86 -0.91 3.94 -21.41
C ASN A 86 0.13 4.27 -20.34
N SER A 87 -0.19 4.01 -19.07
CA SER A 87 0.75 4.19 -17.95
C SER A 87 1.87 3.15 -17.87
N GLY A 88 2.17 2.39 -18.93
CA GLY A 88 3.21 1.36 -18.97
C GLY A 88 2.85 0.01 -18.31
N PHE A 89 1.91 -0.03 -17.37
CA PHE A 89 1.51 -1.29 -16.70
C PHE A 89 0.87 -2.30 -17.66
N TYR A 90 1.30 -3.56 -17.56
CA TYR A 90 0.77 -4.67 -18.34
C TYR A 90 0.50 -5.92 -17.48
N ALA A 91 -0.32 -6.83 -18.00
CA ALA A 91 -0.47 -8.17 -17.44
C ALA A 91 0.45 -9.13 -18.19
N THR A 92 1.16 -10.01 -17.49
CA THR A 92 2.05 -11.00 -18.11
C THR A 92 1.27 -12.16 -18.72
N LYS A 93 1.85 -12.77 -19.74
CA LYS A 93 1.34 -14.01 -20.34
C LYS A 93 1.29 -15.13 -19.30
N GLU A 94 2.28 -15.22 -18.41
CA GLU A 94 2.28 -16.17 -17.29
C GLU A 94 1.04 -16.01 -16.40
N PHE A 95 0.69 -14.78 -16.02
CA PHE A 95 -0.50 -14.52 -15.23
C PHE A 95 -1.76 -14.96 -15.96
N VAL A 96 -1.90 -14.54 -17.21
CA VAL A 96 -3.10 -14.82 -17.99
C VAL A 96 -3.23 -16.31 -18.25
N ASP A 97 -2.18 -16.97 -18.75
CA ASP A 97 -2.19 -18.39 -19.14
C ASP A 97 -2.18 -19.38 -17.97
N SER A 98 -2.07 -18.89 -16.73
CA SER A 98 -2.09 -19.76 -15.55
C SER A 98 -3.37 -20.60 -15.47
N PRO A 99 -3.27 -21.94 -15.45
CA PRO A 99 -4.43 -22.82 -15.33
C PRO A 99 -4.98 -22.88 -13.90
N TYR A 100 -4.31 -22.22 -12.94
CA TYR A 100 -4.63 -22.31 -11.52
C TYR A 100 -5.53 -21.17 -11.04
N LEU A 101 -5.69 -20.12 -11.83
CA LEU A 101 -6.60 -19.02 -11.50
C LEU A 101 -8.05 -19.53 -11.43
N GLN A 102 -8.72 -19.25 -10.31
CA GLN A 102 -10.10 -19.64 -10.03
C GLN A 102 -10.99 -18.42 -9.89
N ASN A 103 -12.23 -18.55 -10.36
CA ASN A 103 -13.30 -17.60 -10.11
C ASN A 103 -13.98 -17.93 -8.77
N ILE A 104 -13.45 -17.43 -7.67
CA ILE A 104 -13.98 -17.76 -6.34
C ILE A 104 -15.33 -17.06 -6.11
N ASN A 105 -16.23 -17.68 -5.34
CA ASN A 105 -17.50 -17.04 -4.98
C ASN A 105 -17.24 -15.69 -4.28
N PHE A 106 -17.96 -14.65 -4.71
CA PHE A 106 -17.74 -13.29 -4.22
C PHE A 106 -18.01 -13.15 -2.71
N GLY A 107 -19.16 -13.62 -2.23
CA GLY A 107 -19.52 -13.54 -0.80
C GLY A 107 -18.54 -14.33 0.08
N PHE A 108 -18.08 -15.47 -0.41
CA PHE A 108 -17.05 -16.25 0.26
C PHE A 108 -15.69 -15.53 0.30
N GLY A 109 -15.25 -14.96 -0.82
CA GLY A 109 -14.01 -14.19 -0.88
C GLY A 109 -14.04 -12.93 -0.01
N MET A 110 -15.21 -12.32 0.18
CA MET A 110 -15.37 -11.17 1.09
C MET A 110 -15.06 -11.51 2.56
N LEU A 111 -15.25 -12.76 2.96
CA LEU A 111 -14.97 -13.23 4.32
C LEU A 111 -13.50 -13.61 4.53
N GLN A 112 -12.69 -13.71 3.48
CA GLN A 112 -11.29 -14.08 3.57
C GLN A 112 -10.41 -12.86 3.85
N ASP A 113 -9.37 -13.02 4.66
CA ASP A 113 -8.27 -12.05 4.67
C ASP A 113 -7.58 -12.02 3.32
N ILE A 114 -6.81 -10.96 3.05
CA ILE A 114 -6.29 -10.71 1.71
C ILE A 114 -5.32 -11.81 1.24
N VAL A 115 -4.46 -12.33 2.12
CA VAL A 115 -3.55 -13.43 1.76
C VAL A 115 -4.36 -14.68 1.40
N SER A 116 -5.32 -15.07 2.24
CA SER A 116 -6.17 -16.24 1.96
C SER A 116 -7.08 -16.05 0.74
N MET A 117 -7.51 -14.81 0.46
CA MET A 117 -8.25 -14.43 -0.75
C MET A 117 -7.41 -14.67 -2.00
N PHE A 118 -6.20 -14.10 -2.07
CA PHE A 118 -5.30 -14.30 -3.20
C PHE A 118 -4.89 -15.77 -3.36
N LYS A 119 -4.59 -16.48 -2.26
CA LYS A 119 -4.34 -17.93 -2.30
C LYS A 119 -5.52 -18.70 -2.88
N SER A 120 -6.76 -18.31 -2.55
CA SER A 120 -7.96 -18.96 -3.09
C SER A 120 -8.17 -18.65 -4.57
N ILE A 121 -7.88 -17.41 -5.01
CA ILE A 121 -7.85 -17.03 -6.43
C ILE A 121 -6.82 -17.85 -7.19
N ASP A 122 -5.65 -18.13 -6.60
CA ASP A 122 -4.61 -19.00 -7.16
C ASP A 122 -4.91 -20.51 -7.01
N GLY A 123 -6.15 -20.87 -6.69
CA GLY A 123 -6.62 -22.25 -6.62
C GLY A 123 -6.34 -22.98 -5.30
N GLY A 124 -5.96 -22.24 -4.27
CA GLY A 124 -5.74 -22.70 -2.90
C GLY A 124 -4.63 -23.72 -2.76
N ARG A 125 -3.73 -23.82 -3.74
CA ARG A 125 -2.49 -24.57 -3.57
C ARG A 125 -1.52 -23.68 -2.79
N ALA A 126 -1.47 -23.87 -1.48
CA ALA A 126 -0.20 -23.68 -0.82
C ALA A 126 0.76 -24.68 -1.49
N ALA A 127 1.73 -24.18 -2.28
CA ALA A 127 2.71 -24.93 -3.06
C ALA A 127 2.80 -26.43 -2.71
N THR A 128 2.15 -27.23 -3.53
CA THR A 128 2.42 -28.65 -3.61
C THR A 128 3.19 -28.83 -4.91
N PHE A 129 4.47 -29.21 -4.74
CA PHE A 129 5.45 -29.63 -5.73
C PHE A 129 6.40 -28.56 -6.34
N LYS A 130 7.65 -28.67 -5.87
CA LYS A 130 8.94 -28.67 -6.57
C LYS A 130 9.47 -27.43 -7.30
N ASP A 131 8.64 -26.46 -7.65
CA ASP A 131 9.08 -25.22 -8.28
C ASP A 131 8.61 -24.02 -7.43
N ASP A 132 9.33 -22.90 -7.48
CA ASP A 132 9.15 -21.63 -6.74
C ASP A 132 7.77 -20.93 -6.89
N TYR A 133 6.69 -21.70 -6.84
CA TYR A 133 5.36 -21.25 -7.21
C TYR A 133 4.69 -20.53 -6.04
N ILE A 134 4.94 -19.22 -5.96
CA ILE A 134 3.95 -18.27 -5.46
C ILE A 134 2.86 -18.16 -6.53
N GLY A 135 1.59 -18.26 -6.14
CA GLY A 135 0.46 -18.15 -7.07
C GLY A 135 0.53 -16.88 -7.92
N VAL A 136 0.12 -16.94 -9.19
CA VAL A 136 0.32 -15.82 -10.13
C VAL A 136 -0.39 -14.54 -9.69
N ALA A 137 -1.56 -14.63 -9.04
CA ALA A 137 -2.23 -13.46 -8.48
C ALA A 137 -1.47 -12.88 -7.29
N GLN A 138 -0.92 -13.74 -6.42
CA GLN A 138 0.00 -13.27 -5.38
C GLN A 138 1.24 -12.59 -6.00
N LYS A 139 1.92 -13.25 -6.94
CA LYS A 139 3.18 -12.80 -7.55
C LYS A 139 3.03 -11.47 -8.31
N TYR A 140 1.97 -11.32 -9.09
CA TYR A 140 1.81 -10.16 -9.98
C TYR A 140 0.92 -9.05 -9.43
N VAL A 141 0.13 -9.32 -8.38
CA VAL A 141 -0.78 -8.31 -7.79
C VAL A 141 -0.47 -8.06 -6.32
N LEU A 142 -0.50 -9.09 -5.47
CA LEU A 142 -0.33 -8.91 -4.02
C LEU A 142 1.08 -8.45 -3.65
N ARG A 143 2.13 -9.17 -4.05
CA ARG A 143 3.52 -8.87 -3.66
C ARG A 143 4.01 -7.52 -4.15
N PRO A 144 3.77 -7.11 -5.42
CA PRO A 144 4.12 -5.77 -5.86
C PRO A 144 3.36 -4.70 -5.08
N THR A 145 2.13 -5.00 -4.64
CA THR A 145 1.35 -4.10 -3.79
C THR A 145 1.94 -3.96 -2.40
N GLU A 146 2.32 -5.06 -1.75
CA GLU A 146 2.98 -5.07 -0.44
C GLU A 146 4.31 -4.30 -0.48
N ASP A 147 5.10 -4.48 -1.54
CA ASP A 147 6.37 -3.79 -1.74
C ASP A 147 6.18 -2.28 -1.95
N MET A 148 5.22 -1.88 -2.78
CA MET A 148 4.90 -0.48 -3.01
C MET A 148 4.30 0.19 -1.76
N ASP A 149 3.47 -0.53 -1.02
CA ASP A 149 2.94 -0.06 0.27
C ASP A 149 4.10 0.18 1.24
N ARG A 150 4.99 -0.82 1.41
CA ARG A 150 6.18 -0.71 2.25
C ARG A 150 7.08 0.45 1.87
N ALA A 151 7.36 0.62 0.58
CA ALA A 151 8.15 1.73 0.07
C ALA A 151 7.49 3.08 0.39
N GLY A 152 6.18 3.20 0.17
CA GLY A 152 5.43 4.41 0.46
C GLY A 152 5.42 4.78 1.94
N PHE A 153 5.32 3.79 2.83
CA PHE A 153 5.43 4.03 4.27
C PHE A 153 6.82 4.52 4.68
N LYS A 154 7.89 3.85 4.24
CA LYS A 154 9.27 4.29 4.54
C LYS A 154 9.51 5.70 4.06
N TRP A 155 9.14 5.97 2.81
CA TRP A 155 9.24 7.29 2.20
C TRP A 155 8.51 8.36 3.02
N ALA A 156 7.27 8.09 3.44
CA ALA A 156 6.50 9.05 4.23
C ALA A 156 7.11 9.24 5.63
N ASP A 157 7.57 8.18 6.28
CA ASP A 157 8.17 8.25 7.61
C ASP A 157 9.49 9.03 7.60
N GLU A 158 10.32 8.89 6.56
CA GLU A 158 11.53 9.70 6.36
C GLU A 158 11.20 11.20 6.29
N TRP A 159 10.23 11.58 5.45
CA TRP A 159 9.80 12.98 5.33
C TRP A 159 9.19 13.52 6.62
N ARG A 160 8.40 12.71 7.31
CA ARG A 160 7.80 13.09 8.60
C ARG A 160 8.87 13.30 9.66
N ASN A 161 9.81 12.38 9.81
CA ASN A 161 10.88 12.49 10.80
C ASN A 161 11.73 13.74 10.55
N ASN A 162 12.12 13.99 9.28
CA ASN A 162 12.85 15.19 8.90
C ASN A 162 12.06 16.47 9.21
N LEU A 163 10.76 16.49 8.92
CA LEU A 163 9.89 17.61 9.26
C LEU A 163 9.86 17.87 10.77
N PHE A 164 9.67 16.82 11.58
CA PHE A 164 9.61 16.94 13.04
C PHE A 164 10.94 17.41 13.63
N GLU A 165 12.06 16.77 13.25
CA GLU A 165 13.40 17.16 13.72
C GLU A 165 13.71 18.61 13.36
N THR A 166 13.37 19.03 12.15
CA THR A 166 13.59 20.40 11.69
C THR A 166 12.72 21.39 12.44
N TYR A 167 11.43 21.09 12.63
CA TYR A 167 10.52 21.97 13.36
C TYR A 167 10.87 22.05 14.86
N ASP A 168 11.32 20.94 15.45
CA ASP A 168 11.82 20.91 16.83
C ASP A 168 13.07 21.78 16.97
N ARG A 169 14.03 21.66 16.03
CA ARG A 169 15.26 22.48 15.98
C ARG A 169 14.96 23.97 15.91
N PHE A 170 13.93 24.38 15.16
CA PHE A 170 13.51 25.77 15.05
C PHE A 170 12.53 26.23 16.14
N GLY A 171 12.24 25.38 17.14
CA GLY A 171 11.36 25.71 18.26
C GLY A 171 9.88 25.79 17.90
N LEU A 172 9.46 25.24 16.76
CA LEU A 172 8.07 25.28 16.29
C LEU A 172 7.16 24.21 16.92
N SER A 173 7.73 23.30 17.69
CA SER A 173 7.02 22.12 18.21
C SER A 173 5.99 22.42 19.27
N LYS A 174 6.14 23.57 19.95
CA LYS A 174 5.31 24.01 21.08
C LYS A 174 4.50 25.28 20.76
N LEU A 175 4.39 25.67 19.49
CA LEU A 175 3.62 26.85 19.11
C LEU A 175 2.16 26.74 19.54
N SER A 176 1.64 27.84 20.08
CA SER A 176 0.22 28.07 20.31
C SER A 176 -0.56 28.17 18.99
N LYS A 177 -1.89 28.15 19.07
CA LYS A 177 -2.76 28.25 17.88
C LYS A 177 -2.52 29.54 17.09
N ASP A 178 -2.30 30.66 17.78
CA ASP A 178 -2.08 31.96 17.16
C ASP A 178 -0.67 32.07 16.55
N GLU A 179 0.32 31.43 17.18
CA GLU A 179 1.67 31.33 16.61
C GLU A 179 1.69 30.44 15.37
N TRP A 180 0.96 29.33 15.35
CA TRP A 180 0.76 28.54 14.13
C TRP A 180 0.09 29.34 13.02
N ALA A 181 -0.91 30.17 13.36
CA ALA A 181 -1.56 31.04 12.39
C ALA A 181 -0.61 32.10 11.82
N ALA A 182 0.26 32.68 12.65
CA ALA A 182 1.30 33.61 12.20
C ALA A 182 2.35 32.92 11.33
N PHE A 183 2.79 31.71 11.73
CA PHE A 183 3.72 30.92 10.94
C PHE A 183 3.11 30.48 9.60
N TYR A 184 1.82 30.14 9.57
CA TYR A 184 1.09 29.90 8.33
C TYR A 184 1.16 31.11 7.39
N SER A 185 0.87 32.32 7.89
CA SER A 185 1.00 33.54 7.08
C SER A 185 2.43 33.74 6.58
N LEU A 186 3.43 33.40 7.38
CA LEU A 186 4.83 33.49 6.97
C LEU A 186 5.15 32.53 5.82
N VAL A 187 4.79 31.25 5.95
CA VAL A 187 5.04 30.27 4.88
C VAL A 187 4.28 30.65 3.61
N THR A 188 3.09 31.24 3.70
CA THR A 188 2.36 31.72 2.51
C THR A 188 3.06 32.87 1.79
N GLU A 189 3.74 33.77 2.51
CA GLU A 189 4.47 34.89 1.89
C GLU A 189 5.84 34.47 1.35
N VAL A 190 6.50 33.48 1.94
CA VAL A 190 7.76 32.94 1.40
C VAL A 190 7.43 32.13 0.15
N SER A 191 7.78 32.66 -1.03
CA SER A 191 7.70 31.93 -2.28
C SER A 191 8.82 30.90 -2.40
N SER A 192 8.75 30.03 -3.40
CA SER A 192 9.83 29.11 -3.66
C SER A 192 11.12 29.77 -4.17
N VAL A 193 11.04 30.97 -4.77
CA VAL A 193 12.24 31.73 -5.14
C VAL A 193 12.89 32.28 -3.87
N ASP A 194 12.06 32.81 -2.96
CA ASP A 194 12.49 33.36 -1.66
C ASP A 194 13.13 32.29 -0.77
N ALA A 195 12.71 31.04 -0.90
CA ALA A 195 13.32 29.91 -0.20
C ALA A 195 14.83 29.74 -0.47
N SER A 196 15.34 30.29 -1.58
CA SER A 196 16.78 30.28 -1.91
C SER A 196 17.56 31.51 -1.42
N PHE A 197 16.87 32.57 -0.98
CA PHE A 197 17.53 33.79 -0.51
C PHE A 197 18.11 33.63 0.89
N LYS A 198 19.09 34.47 1.23
CA LYS A 198 19.62 34.53 2.61
C LYS A 198 18.54 35.07 3.55
N THR A 199 18.41 34.46 4.72
CA THR A 199 17.40 34.81 5.74
C THR A 199 17.41 36.29 6.12
N GLU A 200 18.58 36.93 6.17
CA GLU A 200 18.69 38.36 6.47
C GLU A 200 18.04 39.25 5.41
N THR A 201 17.96 38.77 4.16
CA THR A 201 17.30 39.48 3.06
C THR A 201 15.80 39.44 3.24
N LEU A 202 15.25 38.25 3.50
CA LEU A 202 13.81 38.05 3.74
C LEU A 202 13.31 38.81 4.97
N LEU A 203 14.12 38.88 6.03
CA LEU A 203 13.77 39.64 7.24
C LEU A 203 13.62 41.15 7.00
N ARG A 204 14.16 41.68 5.90
CA ARG A 204 14.01 43.08 5.50
C ARG A 204 12.73 43.35 4.72
N GLU A 205 12.08 42.31 4.21
CA GLU A 205 10.86 42.48 3.45
C GLU A 205 9.70 42.99 4.33
N PRO A 206 8.96 44.03 3.90
CA PRO A 206 7.92 44.64 4.73
C PRO A 206 6.87 43.64 5.22
N LYS A 207 6.45 42.71 4.36
CA LYS A 207 5.42 41.71 4.67
C LYS A 207 5.90 40.69 5.71
N ILE A 208 7.10 40.13 5.52
CA ILE A 208 7.72 39.19 6.47
C ILE A 208 7.97 39.89 7.81
N LYS A 209 8.53 41.11 7.78
CA LYS A 209 8.78 41.92 8.97
C LYS A 209 7.50 42.22 9.74
N ALA A 210 6.37 42.45 9.06
CA ALA A 210 5.08 42.66 9.71
C ALA A 210 4.59 41.40 10.46
N ILE A 211 4.86 40.20 9.93
CA ILE A 211 4.45 38.94 10.55
C ILE A 211 5.34 38.59 11.75
N VAL A 212 6.66 38.65 11.58
CA VAL A 212 7.61 38.16 12.60
C VAL A 212 8.11 39.26 13.55
N GLY A 213 7.82 40.53 13.26
CA GLY A 213 8.38 41.69 13.95
C GLY A 213 8.09 41.79 15.46
N LYS A 214 7.13 41.03 15.97
CA LYS A 214 6.81 40.95 17.40
C LYS A 214 7.63 39.92 18.19
N PHE A 215 8.35 39.03 17.51
CA PHE A 215 9.13 37.96 18.15
C PHE A 215 10.58 38.38 18.42
N SER A 216 11.33 37.59 19.19
CA SER A 216 12.76 37.83 19.45
C SER A 216 13.59 37.69 18.15
N LYS A 217 14.79 38.29 18.11
CA LYS A 217 15.67 38.22 16.92
C LYS A 217 15.97 36.77 16.51
N GLU A 218 16.23 35.92 17.49
CA GLU A 218 16.48 34.48 17.29
C GLU A 218 15.22 33.79 16.72
N GLN A 219 14.04 34.02 17.34
CA GLN A 219 12.79 33.45 16.86
C GLN A 219 12.45 33.87 15.43
N ARG A 220 12.67 35.14 15.07
CA ARG A 220 12.46 35.64 13.70
C ARG A 220 13.30 34.87 12.69
N THR A 221 14.57 34.68 12.99
CA THR A 221 15.51 33.96 12.13
C THR A 221 15.08 32.51 11.97
N ASN A 222 14.82 31.82 13.09
CA ASN A 222 14.37 30.43 13.09
C ASN A 222 13.06 30.23 12.32
N TRP A 223 12.09 31.13 12.46
CA TRP A 223 10.81 31.03 11.78
C TRP A 223 10.95 31.24 10.27
N VAL A 224 11.76 32.20 9.83
CA VAL A 224 12.01 32.41 8.40
C VAL A 224 12.74 31.21 7.82
N GLU A 225 13.80 30.71 8.46
CA GLU A 225 14.52 29.51 8.00
C GLU A 225 13.61 28.27 7.95
N ALA A 226 12.75 28.08 8.94
CA ALA A 226 11.76 27.01 8.93
C ALA A 226 10.74 27.16 7.80
N ALA A 227 10.33 28.39 7.47
CA ALA A 227 9.44 28.65 6.35
C ALA A 227 10.11 28.35 5.00
N GLN A 228 11.37 28.75 4.83
CA GLN A 228 12.18 28.41 3.65
C GLN A 228 12.34 26.89 3.51
N PHE A 229 12.67 26.19 4.60
CA PHE A 229 12.72 24.72 4.63
C PHE A 229 11.39 24.10 4.22
N THR A 230 10.27 24.59 4.76
CA THR A 230 8.93 24.05 4.45
C THR A 230 8.63 24.17 2.95
N ARG A 231 9.02 25.29 2.32
CA ARG A 231 8.87 25.49 0.88
C ARG A 231 9.78 24.59 0.05
N ALA A 232 11.06 24.47 0.43
CA ALA A 232 11.98 23.55 -0.24
C ALA A 232 11.51 22.09 -0.14
N LEU A 233 10.96 21.69 1.01
CA LEU A 233 10.37 20.36 1.20
C LEU A 233 9.22 20.13 0.21
N TYR A 234 8.33 21.12 0.03
CA TYR A 234 7.24 20.99 -0.93
C TYR A 234 7.72 20.79 -2.36
N ASP A 235 8.72 21.57 -2.79
CA ASP A 235 9.29 21.44 -4.13
C ASP A 235 9.97 20.08 -4.32
N ASN A 236 10.74 19.60 -3.35
CA ASN A 236 11.40 18.29 -3.40
C ASN A 236 10.39 17.12 -3.48
N VAL A 237 9.36 17.14 -2.63
CA VAL A 237 8.33 16.09 -2.64
C VAL A 237 7.56 16.11 -3.96
N ARG A 238 7.26 17.30 -4.51
CA ARG A 238 6.63 17.45 -5.82
C ARG A 238 7.50 16.90 -6.94
N GLU A 239 8.79 17.16 -6.93
CA GLU A 239 9.72 16.66 -7.94
C GLU A 239 9.81 15.13 -7.93
N GLN A 240 9.79 14.51 -6.76
CA GLN A 240 9.72 13.05 -6.63
C GLN A 240 8.38 12.51 -7.17
N ALA A 241 7.26 13.19 -6.87
CA ALA A 241 5.97 12.84 -7.45
C ALA A 241 5.95 12.99 -8.98
N ASN A 242 6.52 14.06 -9.52
CA ASN A 242 6.64 14.27 -10.95
C ASN A 242 7.54 13.23 -11.62
N SER A 243 8.62 12.79 -10.97
CA SER A 243 9.47 11.71 -11.47
C SER A 243 8.68 10.40 -11.61
N ALA A 244 7.87 10.05 -10.60
CA ALA A 244 6.96 8.89 -10.69
C ALA A 244 5.89 9.07 -11.78
N ARG A 245 5.35 10.28 -11.94
CA ARG A 245 4.35 10.59 -12.98
C ARG A 245 4.95 10.50 -14.39
N ILE A 246 6.17 10.96 -14.61
CA ILE A 246 6.89 10.80 -15.88
C ILE A 246 7.01 9.31 -16.23
N ALA A 247 7.43 8.48 -15.27
CA ALA A 247 7.53 7.03 -15.47
C ALA A 247 6.18 6.36 -15.79
N MET A 248 5.07 6.98 -15.39
CA MET A 248 3.71 6.53 -15.68
C MET A 248 3.05 7.25 -16.87
N GLU A 249 3.78 8.07 -17.62
CA GLU A 249 3.24 8.93 -18.69
C GLU A 249 2.05 9.80 -18.23
N ARG A 250 2.11 10.27 -16.98
CA ARG A 250 1.08 11.12 -16.37
C ARG A 250 1.48 12.59 -16.45
N PRO A 251 0.49 13.50 -16.56
CA PRO A 251 0.71 14.93 -16.54
C PRO A 251 1.42 15.38 -15.25
N LEU A 252 2.38 16.29 -15.41
CA LEU A 252 3.17 16.83 -14.30
C LEU A 252 2.33 17.73 -13.40
N ILE A 253 2.59 17.66 -12.10
CA ILE A 253 2.04 18.60 -11.12
C ILE A 253 2.75 19.95 -11.32
N GLY A 254 1.97 20.97 -11.69
CA GLY A 254 2.43 22.36 -11.79
C GLY A 254 2.95 22.90 -10.46
N ARG A 255 3.58 24.09 -10.48
CA ARG A 255 4.01 24.75 -9.24
C ARG A 255 2.80 25.42 -8.60
N LEU A 256 2.58 25.19 -7.30
CA LEU A 256 1.48 25.80 -6.55
C LEU A 256 2.05 26.84 -5.60
N GLU A 257 2.03 28.12 -6.00
CA GLU A 257 2.50 29.22 -5.15
C GLU A 257 1.69 29.28 -3.83
N ASN A 258 0.38 28.97 -3.90
CA ASN A 258 -0.58 29.00 -2.79
C ASN A 258 -0.93 27.62 -2.23
N TYR A 259 0.02 26.69 -2.23
CA TYR A 259 -0.24 25.30 -1.82
C TYR A 259 -0.88 25.15 -0.42
N LEU A 260 -0.31 25.78 0.61
CA LEU A 260 -0.86 25.69 1.98
C LEU A 260 -2.31 26.18 2.10
N PRO A 261 -2.68 27.34 1.51
CA PRO A 261 -4.07 27.76 1.35
C PRO A 261 -4.95 26.70 0.68
N GLU A 262 -4.50 26.10 -0.42
CA GLU A 262 -5.26 25.07 -1.11
C GLU A 262 -5.43 23.80 -0.25
N VAL A 263 -4.42 23.38 0.50
CA VAL A 263 -4.52 22.22 1.41
C VAL A 263 -5.41 22.50 2.60
N ALA A 264 -5.29 23.69 3.20
CA ALA A 264 -6.17 24.12 4.27
C ALA A 264 -7.63 24.09 3.80
N GLU A 265 -7.87 24.52 2.55
CA GLU A 265 -9.16 24.37 1.90
C GLU A 265 -9.52 22.89 1.66
N ILE A 266 -8.63 22.04 1.14
CA ILE A 266 -8.87 20.62 0.83
C ILE A 266 -9.14 19.76 2.09
N ASN A 267 -8.42 20.01 3.18
CA ASN A 267 -8.58 19.29 4.44
C ASN A 267 -9.96 19.49 5.07
N ILE A 268 -10.56 20.67 4.88
CA ILE A 268 -11.95 20.96 5.25
C ILE A 268 -12.91 19.99 4.54
N TRP A 269 -12.59 19.55 3.31
CA TRP A 269 -13.43 18.67 2.50
C TRP A 269 -13.20 17.17 2.75
N SER A 270 -12.03 16.75 3.25
CA SER A 270 -11.82 15.36 3.70
C SER A 270 -12.69 14.98 4.92
N MET A 271 -13.08 15.98 5.73
CA MET A 271 -14.00 15.81 6.87
C MET A 271 -15.48 15.71 6.44
N VAL A 272 -15.79 16.12 5.21
CA VAL A 272 -17.13 16.09 4.61
C VAL A 272 -17.13 15.16 3.38
N GLY A 273 -16.67 13.93 3.59
CA GLY A 273 -17.08 12.76 2.82
C GLY A 273 -16.78 12.76 1.31
N LEU A 274 -15.52 12.48 0.94
CA LEU A 274 -15.16 11.97 -0.40
C LEU A 274 -15.65 10.52 -0.60
N ALA A 275 -16.96 10.30 -0.50
CA ALA A 275 -17.59 9.02 -0.16
C ALA A 275 -18.43 8.36 -1.27
N GLN A 276 -18.48 8.88 -2.50
CA GLN A 276 -19.53 8.49 -3.46
C GLN A 276 -19.07 8.07 -4.87
N LYS A 277 -17.83 7.60 -5.07
CA LYS A 277 -17.48 6.91 -6.33
C LYS A 277 -17.63 5.40 -6.21
N THR A 278 -18.37 4.76 -7.12
CA THR A 278 -18.51 3.29 -7.16
C THR A 278 -17.21 2.65 -7.67
N PRO A 279 -16.92 1.39 -7.29
CA PRO A 279 -15.82 0.64 -7.86
C PRO A 279 -15.86 0.69 -9.40
N ASP A 280 -17.03 0.46 -10.00
CA ASP A 280 -17.21 0.49 -11.46
C ASP A 280 -16.81 1.82 -12.12
N GLN A 281 -17.02 2.97 -11.45
CA GLN A 281 -16.61 4.29 -11.93
C GLN A 281 -15.09 4.53 -11.87
N VAL A 282 -14.37 3.77 -11.05
CA VAL A 282 -12.90 3.80 -11.00
C VAL A 282 -12.28 2.79 -11.98
N PHE A 283 -12.97 1.68 -12.29
CA PHE A 283 -12.39 0.57 -13.07
C PHE A 283 -12.74 0.53 -14.58
N GLN A 284 -13.69 1.33 -15.10
CA GLN A 284 -13.90 1.47 -16.57
C GLN A 284 -12.89 2.46 -17.24
N LYS A 285 -12.42 2.16 -18.47
CA LYS A 285 -11.43 2.97 -19.25
C LYS A 285 -12.08 4.22 -19.92
N PRO A 286 -11.30 5.30 -20.24
CA PRO A 286 -11.68 6.68 -19.90
C PRO A 286 -11.70 7.65 -21.12
N PRO A 287 -11.88 8.97 -20.90
CA PRO A 287 -10.75 9.87 -21.14
C PRO A 287 -10.13 10.20 -19.80
N LEU A 288 -8.83 9.98 -19.66
CA LEU A 288 -8.06 10.57 -18.57
C LEU A 288 -7.95 12.07 -18.92
N PRO A 289 -8.45 13.02 -18.10
CA PRO A 289 -8.15 14.42 -18.32
C PRO A 289 -7.21 14.94 -17.23
N ASP A 290 -6.43 15.90 -17.68
CA ASP A 290 -5.08 16.24 -17.25
C ASP A 290 -4.83 16.44 -15.75
N PHE A 291 -5.76 16.92 -14.93
CA PHE A 291 -5.53 17.03 -13.48
C PHE A 291 -6.87 16.92 -12.74
N ILE A 292 -7.34 15.69 -12.46
CA ILE A 292 -8.58 15.36 -11.71
C ILE A 292 -9.67 16.47 -11.75
N LYS A 293 -10.60 16.45 -12.72
CA LYS A 293 -12.04 16.79 -12.52
C LYS A 293 -12.93 16.10 -13.57
N PRO A 294 -14.05 15.45 -13.17
CA PRO A 294 -15.09 15.01 -14.11
C PRO A 294 -16.20 16.08 -14.18
N ASP A 295 -16.25 16.78 -15.31
CA ASP A 295 -17.23 17.76 -15.81
C ASP A 295 -18.00 18.61 -14.78
N SER A 296 -17.55 19.87 -14.69
CA SER A 296 -17.79 20.89 -13.68
C SER A 296 -17.10 20.59 -12.34
N ALA A 297 -16.68 21.64 -11.63
CA ALA A 297 -16.61 21.48 -10.19
C ALA A 297 -18.03 21.04 -9.78
N PHE A 298 -18.19 19.83 -9.24
CA PHE A 298 -19.08 19.71 -8.12
C PHE A 298 -18.55 20.75 -7.14
N ASN A 299 -19.30 21.82 -7.02
CA ASN A 299 -19.05 22.85 -6.06
C ASN A 299 -19.72 22.36 -4.78
N PRO A 300 -19.04 21.66 -3.85
CA PRO A 300 -19.64 21.39 -2.54
C PRO A 300 -20.03 22.70 -1.84
N ARG A 301 -19.50 23.85 -2.29
CA ARG A 301 -19.91 25.19 -1.84
C ARG A 301 -21.30 25.59 -2.36
N ALA A 302 -21.88 24.96 -3.40
CA ALA A 302 -23.26 25.21 -3.83
C ALA A 302 -24.28 24.50 -2.90
N LEU A 303 -24.03 23.23 -2.56
CA LEU A 303 -24.83 22.47 -1.58
C LEU A 303 -24.56 22.87 -0.11
N ALA A 304 -23.36 23.36 0.24
CA ALA A 304 -23.07 23.88 1.57
C ALA A 304 -23.60 25.30 1.80
N ARG A 305 -23.88 26.07 0.73
CA ARG A 305 -24.71 27.30 0.82
C ARG A 305 -26.18 26.96 1.06
N GLU A 306 -26.68 25.85 0.51
CA GLU A 306 -28.01 25.31 0.80
C GLU A 306 -28.11 24.68 2.20
N GLY A 307 -26.99 24.25 2.80
CA GLY A 307 -26.91 23.56 4.11
C GLY A 307 -26.47 24.42 5.31
N GLY A 308 -26.30 25.74 5.16
CA GLY A 308 -26.14 26.67 6.30
C GLY A 308 -24.79 26.67 7.03
N MET A 309 -23.66 26.48 6.32
CA MET A 309 -22.32 26.54 6.97
C MET A 309 -21.77 27.98 7.09
N GLU A 310 -22.41 28.82 7.90
CA GLU A 310 -21.76 30.00 8.50
C GLU A 310 -20.90 29.55 9.70
N GLY A 311 -19.58 29.78 9.65
CA GLY A 311 -18.70 29.69 10.85
C GLY A 311 -17.64 28.57 10.93
N TYR A 312 -17.17 27.96 9.84
CA TYR A 312 -16.14 26.90 9.93
C TYR A 312 -14.68 27.42 10.05
N ILE A 313 -13.90 26.82 10.94
CA ILE A 313 -12.51 27.20 11.28
C ILE A 313 -11.53 26.61 10.26
N LEU A 314 -10.84 27.47 9.50
CA LEU A 314 -9.75 27.09 8.59
C LEU A 314 -8.55 26.51 9.37
N GLU A 315 -8.05 25.33 8.95
CA GLU A 315 -6.87 24.71 9.55
C GLU A 315 -5.62 25.53 9.17
N LYS A 316 -4.96 26.13 10.16
CA LYS A 316 -3.74 26.94 9.97
C LYS A 316 -2.50 26.29 10.58
N ASN A 317 -2.61 25.08 11.12
CA ASN A 317 -1.44 24.38 11.62
C ASN A 317 -0.58 23.88 10.45
N VAL A 318 0.46 24.64 10.09
CA VAL A 318 1.37 24.30 8.98
C VAL A 318 1.92 22.89 9.09
N ARG A 319 2.31 22.44 10.28
CA ARG A 319 2.80 21.07 10.48
C ARG A 319 1.78 20.04 10.00
N LYS A 320 0.52 20.18 10.42
CA LYS A 320 -0.56 19.27 10.00
C LYS A 320 -0.77 19.33 8.49
N LEU A 321 -0.81 20.52 7.90
CA LEU A 321 -0.96 20.71 6.46
C LEU A 321 0.19 20.06 5.66
N THR A 322 1.43 20.19 6.14
CA THR A 322 2.59 19.51 5.54
C THR A 322 2.50 17.99 5.63
N LEU A 323 2.05 17.45 6.76
CA LEU A 323 1.85 16.00 6.92
C LEU A 323 0.78 15.47 5.97
N ASP A 324 -0.32 16.20 5.78
CA ASP A 324 -1.39 15.85 4.85
C ASP A 324 -0.92 15.93 3.38
N TYR A 325 -0.02 16.86 3.07
CA TYR A 325 0.65 16.90 1.76
C TYR A 325 1.50 15.67 1.50
N ILE A 326 2.38 15.31 2.43
CA ILE A 326 3.24 14.14 2.33
C ILE A 326 2.36 12.90 2.11
N GLU A 327 1.28 12.75 2.88
CA GLU A 327 0.35 11.63 2.70
C GLU A 327 -0.35 11.63 1.33
N SER A 328 -0.74 12.80 0.82
CA SER A 328 -1.33 12.92 -0.51
C SER A 328 -0.33 12.56 -1.63
N MET A 329 0.92 12.98 -1.49
CA MET A 329 2.00 12.70 -2.43
C MET A 329 2.42 11.23 -2.38
N LYS A 330 2.44 10.61 -1.19
CA LYS A 330 2.61 9.16 -1.03
C LYS A 330 1.58 8.40 -1.87
N ARG A 331 0.31 8.79 -1.81
CA ARG A 331 -0.75 8.13 -2.59
C ARG A 331 -0.53 8.30 -4.08
N ASP A 332 -0.10 9.47 -4.53
CA ASP A 332 0.16 9.70 -5.94
C ASP A 332 1.34 8.85 -6.46
N ILE A 333 2.44 8.81 -5.70
CA ILE A 333 3.66 8.07 -6.04
C ILE A 333 3.45 6.56 -5.97
N PHE A 334 2.86 6.05 -4.88
CA PHE A 334 2.87 4.61 -4.58
C PHE A 334 1.50 3.94 -4.79
N PHE A 335 0.40 4.60 -4.43
CA PHE A 335 -0.93 3.97 -4.51
C PHE A 335 -1.52 4.00 -5.92
N THR A 336 -1.16 5.00 -6.73
CA THR A 336 -1.58 5.03 -8.14
C THR A 336 -1.03 3.84 -8.93
N PRO A 337 0.28 3.50 -8.86
CA PRO A 337 0.82 2.25 -9.39
C PRO A 337 0.05 1.01 -8.95
N ILE A 338 -0.25 0.86 -7.66
CA ILE A 338 -1.00 -0.28 -7.12
C ILE A 338 -2.36 -0.42 -7.81
N ILE A 339 -3.09 0.70 -7.93
CA ILE A 339 -4.41 0.71 -8.59
C ILE A 339 -4.30 0.38 -10.08
N HIS A 340 -3.27 0.89 -10.77
CA HIS A 340 -3.04 0.58 -12.19
C HIS A 340 -2.68 -0.89 -12.40
N ASN A 341 -1.86 -1.45 -11.52
CA ASN A 341 -1.49 -2.86 -11.51
C ASN A 341 -2.71 -3.76 -11.27
N ALA A 342 -3.53 -3.46 -10.27
CA ALA A 342 -4.78 -4.17 -10.02
C ALA A 342 -5.71 -4.11 -11.24
N LYS A 343 -5.91 -2.92 -11.82
CA LYS A 343 -6.76 -2.70 -13.00
C LYS A 343 -6.37 -3.54 -14.21
N ILE A 344 -5.08 -3.68 -14.49
CA ILE A 344 -4.64 -4.39 -15.70
C ILE A 344 -4.81 -5.90 -15.53
N HIS A 345 -4.49 -6.43 -14.35
CA HIS A 345 -4.68 -7.83 -14.01
C HIS A 345 -6.16 -8.20 -13.91
N THR A 346 -7.01 -7.37 -13.31
CA THR A 346 -8.45 -7.65 -13.21
C THR A 346 -9.15 -7.57 -14.56
N ALA A 347 -8.70 -6.69 -15.45
CA ALA A 347 -9.16 -6.67 -16.83
C ALA A 347 -8.80 -7.98 -17.57
N ALA A 348 -7.60 -8.51 -17.36
CA ALA A 348 -7.18 -9.78 -17.92
C ALA A 348 -7.96 -10.97 -17.34
N MET A 349 -8.22 -10.96 -16.03
CA MET A 349 -9.08 -11.96 -15.36
C MET A 349 -10.50 -11.98 -15.92
N ARG A 350 -11.10 -10.81 -16.17
CA ARG A 350 -12.43 -10.73 -16.79
C ARG A 350 -12.47 -11.29 -18.20
N ALA A 351 -11.39 -11.19 -18.97
CA ALA A 351 -11.30 -11.80 -20.29
C ALA A 351 -11.28 -13.34 -20.23
N LYS A 352 -11.11 -13.93 -19.03
CA LYS A 352 -11.17 -15.37 -18.76
C LYS A 352 -12.39 -15.76 -17.90
N ASP A 353 -13.43 -14.93 -17.91
CA ASP A 353 -14.66 -15.15 -17.12
C ASP A 353 -14.45 -15.25 -15.59
N LEU A 354 -13.33 -14.75 -15.07
CA LEU A 354 -13.02 -14.74 -13.64
C LEU A 354 -13.61 -13.51 -12.93
N HIS A 355 -14.90 -13.22 -13.17
CA HIS A 355 -15.53 -11.96 -12.80
C HIS A 355 -15.55 -11.68 -11.29
N ASN A 356 -15.81 -12.68 -10.45
CA ASN A 356 -15.90 -12.49 -9.00
C ASN A 356 -14.52 -12.23 -8.40
N SER A 357 -13.51 -13.01 -8.80
CA SER A 357 -12.13 -12.80 -8.36
C SER A 357 -11.59 -11.45 -8.80
N ALA A 358 -11.88 -11.04 -10.04
CA ALA A 358 -11.55 -9.71 -10.53
C ALA A 358 -12.22 -8.62 -9.66
N ARG A 359 -13.51 -8.77 -9.36
CA ARG A 359 -14.26 -7.83 -8.51
C ARG A 359 -13.70 -7.74 -7.10
N LEU A 360 -13.29 -8.85 -6.48
CA LEU A 360 -12.70 -8.87 -5.14
C LEU A 360 -11.40 -8.06 -5.06
N ILE A 361 -10.52 -8.24 -6.05
CA ILE A 361 -9.26 -7.48 -6.14
C ILE A 361 -9.54 -5.99 -6.36
N GLU A 362 -10.52 -5.66 -7.20
CA GLU A 362 -10.92 -4.27 -7.45
C GLU A 362 -11.53 -3.60 -6.23
N ASP A 363 -12.47 -4.26 -5.57
CA ASP A 363 -13.08 -3.78 -4.34
C ASP A 363 -12.03 -3.56 -3.26
N TRP A 364 -11.08 -4.49 -3.11
CA TRP A 364 -9.93 -4.31 -2.23
C TRP A 364 -9.09 -3.09 -2.60
N ALA A 365 -8.61 -2.99 -3.85
CA ALA A 365 -7.74 -1.92 -4.28
C ALA A 365 -8.42 -0.54 -4.18
N ALA A 366 -9.70 -0.44 -4.52
CA ALA A 366 -10.47 0.79 -4.42
C ALA A 366 -10.75 1.18 -2.97
N GLN A 367 -11.09 0.23 -2.11
CA GLN A 367 -11.38 0.53 -0.70
C GLN A 367 -10.12 0.95 0.05
N VAL A 368 -9.01 0.27 -0.19
CA VAL A 368 -7.76 0.45 0.55
C VAL A 368 -6.97 1.63 0.00
N TYR A 369 -6.66 1.61 -1.29
CA TYR A 369 -5.70 2.54 -1.90
C TYR A 369 -6.36 3.77 -2.54
N ALA A 370 -7.60 3.63 -3.04
CA ALA A 370 -8.37 4.78 -3.53
C ALA A 370 -9.26 5.43 -2.44
N GLY A 371 -9.34 4.82 -1.25
CA GLY A 371 -10.13 5.32 -0.12
C GLY A 371 -11.64 5.26 -0.34
N GLN A 372 -12.14 4.45 -1.28
CA GLN A 372 -13.56 4.31 -1.51
C GLN A 372 -14.27 3.66 -0.31
N LYS A 373 -15.49 4.11 -0.04
CA LYS A 373 -16.37 3.45 0.92
C LYS A 373 -16.94 2.17 0.30
N THR A 374 -17.16 1.17 1.15
CA THR A 374 -17.82 -0.07 0.73
C THR A 374 -19.25 0.23 0.26
N ALA A 375 -19.83 -0.65 -0.57
CA ALA A 375 -21.22 -0.49 -1.01
C ALA A 375 -22.18 -0.42 0.19
N LEU A 376 -21.93 -1.24 1.22
CA LEU A 376 -22.73 -1.27 2.44
C LEU A 376 -22.55 -0.01 3.29
N ASP A 377 -21.34 0.52 3.44
CA ASP A 377 -21.15 1.79 4.16
C ASP A 377 -21.90 2.94 3.48
N ARG A 378 -21.90 2.99 2.14
CA ARG A 378 -22.65 4.02 1.40
C ARG A 378 -24.16 3.86 1.53
N ALA A 379 -24.66 2.64 1.41
CA ALA A 379 -26.07 2.34 1.59
C ALA A 379 -26.53 2.70 3.01
N PHE A 380 -25.73 2.35 4.02
CA PHE A 380 -26.02 2.67 5.41
C PHE A 380 -25.99 4.18 5.67
N GLU A 381 -24.97 4.90 5.19
CA GLU A 381 -24.87 6.35 5.34
C GLU A 381 -25.94 7.15 4.61
N ALA A 382 -26.60 6.56 3.61
CA ALA A 382 -27.73 7.16 2.92
C ALA A 382 -29.03 7.15 3.75
N LEU A 383 -29.09 6.37 4.84
CA LEU A 383 -30.24 6.35 5.74
C LEU A 383 -30.32 7.64 6.58
N PRO A 384 -31.52 8.09 7.00
CA PRO A 384 -31.74 9.36 7.70
C PRO A 384 -30.89 9.59 8.96
N LEU A 385 -30.40 8.53 9.60
CA LEU A 385 -29.52 8.58 10.78
C LEU A 385 -28.19 7.85 10.58
N GLY A 386 -27.91 7.33 9.38
CA GLY A 386 -26.78 6.43 9.13
C GLY A 386 -25.43 7.04 9.49
N LYS A 387 -25.20 8.32 9.13
CA LYS A 387 -23.95 9.04 9.47
C LYS A 387 -23.80 9.24 10.98
N THR A 388 -24.88 9.59 11.67
CA THR A 388 -24.88 9.82 13.13
C THR A 388 -24.62 8.52 13.88
N VAL A 389 -25.29 7.44 13.50
CA VAL A 389 -25.08 6.10 14.07
C VAL A 389 -23.64 5.62 13.81
N THR A 390 -23.11 5.83 12.60
CA THR A 390 -21.72 5.46 12.29
C THR A 390 -20.73 6.23 13.15
N LYS A 391 -20.94 7.53 13.39
CA LYS A 391 -20.11 8.33 14.30
C LYS A 391 -20.21 7.86 15.75
N ALA A 392 -21.42 7.62 16.25
CA ALA A 392 -21.65 7.16 17.62
C ALA A 392 -21.03 5.78 17.87
N THR A 393 -21.26 4.83 16.98
CA THR A 393 -20.68 3.48 17.06
C THR A 393 -19.15 3.51 16.92
N SER A 394 -18.59 4.38 16.07
CA SER A 394 -17.13 4.60 16.01
C SER A 394 -16.58 5.10 17.35
N LEU A 395 -17.28 6.03 18.02
CA LEU A 395 -16.87 6.58 19.30
C LEU A 395 -16.91 5.51 20.41
N ILE A 396 -17.99 4.74 20.47
CA ILE A 396 -18.14 3.62 21.42
C ILE A 396 -17.00 2.61 21.21
N ARG A 397 -16.74 2.21 19.97
CA ARG A 397 -15.66 1.26 19.64
C ARG A 397 -14.27 1.79 19.98
N ASN A 398 -14.00 3.08 19.72
CA ASN A 398 -12.74 3.71 20.10
C ASN A 398 -12.55 3.69 21.63
N ASN A 399 -13.61 3.95 22.39
CA ASN A 399 -13.58 3.86 23.84
C ASN A 399 -13.42 2.42 24.33
N LEU A 400 -14.08 1.46 23.70
CA LEU A 400 -13.92 0.03 24.02
C LEU A 400 -12.46 -0.41 23.81
N SER A 401 -11.84 -0.06 22.68
CA SER A 401 -10.43 -0.41 22.41
C SER A 401 -9.48 0.23 23.43
N ARG A 402 -9.77 1.48 23.85
CA ARG A 402 -9.03 2.17 24.92
C ARG A 402 -9.29 1.59 26.31
N ALA A 403 -10.39 0.90 26.54
CA ALA A 403 -10.70 0.27 27.82
C ALA A 403 -10.17 -1.18 27.89
N VAL A 404 -10.19 -1.92 26.78
CA VAL A 404 -9.91 -3.36 26.76
C VAL A 404 -8.42 -3.67 26.71
N PHE A 405 -7.59 -2.89 26.02
CA PHE A 405 -6.18 -3.24 25.80
C PHE A 405 -5.16 -2.61 26.76
N PRO A 406 -5.28 -1.32 27.16
CA PRO A 406 -4.33 -0.74 28.10
C PRO A 406 -4.37 -1.49 29.43
N LEU A 407 -3.21 -1.95 29.89
CA LEU A 407 -3.04 -2.63 31.19
C LEU A 407 -3.87 -3.91 31.39
N ASN A 408 -4.46 -4.48 30.34
CA ASN A 408 -5.14 -5.78 30.42
C ASN A 408 -4.12 -6.92 30.32
N ILE A 409 -3.41 -7.13 31.43
CA ILE A 409 -2.35 -8.13 31.55
C ILE A 409 -2.88 -9.53 31.22
N VAL A 410 -4.08 -9.85 31.69
CA VAL A 410 -4.71 -11.16 31.43
C VAL A 410 -4.89 -11.39 29.94
N TRP A 411 -5.51 -10.47 29.21
CA TRP A 411 -5.67 -10.57 27.76
C TRP A 411 -4.31 -10.72 27.04
N ASN A 412 -3.33 -9.91 27.40
CA ASN A 412 -2.03 -9.90 26.73
C ASN A 412 -1.19 -11.16 27.00
N ILE A 413 -1.30 -11.76 28.19
CA ILE A 413 -0.52 -12.96 28.54
C ILE A 413 -1.27 -14.24 28.14
N THR A 414 -2.61 -14.23 28.11
CA THR A 414 -3.39 -15.45 27.84
C THR A 414 -3.91 -15.48 26.41
N ILE A 415 -4.67 -14.47 25.99
CA ILE A 415 -5.39 -14.51 24.73
C ILE A 415 -4.46 -14.27 23.55
N GLN A 416 -3.58 -13.26 23.61
CA GLN A 416 -2.68 -12.99 22.48
C GLN A 416 -1.79 -14.18 22.12
N PRO A 417 -1.13 -14.89 23.07
CA PRO A 417 -0.33 -16.06 22.74
C PRO A 417 -1.15 -17.27 22.27
N THR A 418 -2.46 -17.35 22.55
CA THR A 418 -3.29 -18.45 22.02
C THR A 418 -3.36 -18.47 20.50
N SER A 419 -3.08 -17.35 19.83
CA SER A 419 -2.93 -17.30 18.38
C SER A 419 -1.78 -18.18 17.86
N LEU A 420 -0.78 -18.53 18.69
CA LEU A 420 0.23 -19.54 18.34
C LEU A 420 -0.37 -20.92 18.12
N ALA A 421 -1.57 -21.21 18.62
CA ALA A 421 -2.27 -22.44 18.29
C ALA A 421 -2.54 -22.53 16.78
N PHE A 422 -2.86 -21.41 16.12
CA PHE A 422 -2.99 -21.38 14.66
C PHE A 422 -1.64 -21.60 13.97
N THR A 423 -0.56 -21.06 14.52
CA THR A 423 0.80 -21.33 14.03
C THR A 423 1.17 -22.80 14.18
N ALA A 424 0.91 -23.41 15.34
CA ALA A 424 1.13 -24.83 15.58
C ALA A 424 0.34 -25.69 14.60
N ALA A 425 -0.91 -25.33 14.33
CA ALA A 425 -1.78 -26.09 13.46
C ALA A 425 -1.42 -25.94 11.96
N ARG A 426 -1.02 -24.74 11.50
CA ARG A 426 -0.61 -24.51 10.10
C ARG A 426 0.83 -24.93 9.80
N ALA A 427 1.78 -24.54 10.65
CA ALA A 427 3.20 -24.80 10.45
C ALA A 427 3.67 -26.12 11.06
N GLY A 428 2.90 -26.69 12.00
CA GLY A 428 3.27 -27.85 12.78
C GLY A 428 3.99 -27.44 14.10
N PRO A 429 3.79 -28.20 15.19
CA PRO A 429 4.33 -27.86 16.51
C PRO A 429 5.85 -27.82 16.54
N ILE A 430 6.52 -28.67 15.75
CA ILE A 430 7.99 -28.69 15.66
C ILE A 430 8.53 -27.39 15.05
N ASN A 431 7.87 -26.88 14.01
CA ASN A 431 8.31 -25.63 13.37
C ASN A 431 7.98 -24.43 14.25
N LEU A 432 6.88 -24.47 15.00
CA LEU A 432 6.59 -23.48 16.04
C LEU A 432 7.69 -23.43 17.10
N LEU A 433 8.10 -24.58 17.65
CA LEU A 433 9.18 -24.66 18.63
C LEU A 433 10.51 -24.14 18.07
N ARG A 434 10.83 -24.47 16.82
CA ARG A 434 12.01 -23.91 16.14
C ARG A 434 11.91 -22.40 15.98
N GLY A 435 10.71 -21.88 15.70
CA GLY A 435 10.43 -20.45 15.56
C GLY A 435 10.68 -19.61 16.82
N LEU A 436 10.85 -20.23 17.99
CA LEU A 436 11.27 -19.54 19.21
C LEU A 436 12.68 -18.96 19.09
N ASP A 437 13.51 -19.43 18.15
CA ASP A 437 14.82 -18.85 17.85
C ASP A 437 14.73 -17.37 17.45
N ALA A 438 13.59 -16.91 16.90
CA ALA A 438 13.33 -15.51 16.59
C ALA A 438 13.42 -14.57 17.81
N LEU A 439 13.29 -15.10 19.03
CA LEU A 439 13.41 -14.32 20.26
C LEU A 439 14.87 -14.04 20.63
N PHE A 440 15.80 -14.90 20.23
CA PHE A 440 17.17 -14.91 20.77
C PHE A 440 18.26 -14.79 19.69
N SER A 441 18.01 -15.22 18.45
CA SER A 441 18.98 -15.20 17.35
C SER A 441 18.94 -13.88 16.57
N PRO A 442 20.05 -13.12 16.48
CA PRO A 442 20.13 -11.91 15.67
C PRO A 442 19.88 -12.17 14.18
N GLU A 443 20.30 -13.34 13.67
CA GLU A 443 20.07 -13.77 12.29
C GLU A 443 18.57 -13.96 12.03
N SER A 444 17.90 -14.74 12.88
CA SER A 444 16.46 -14.98 12.78
C SER A 444 15.67 -13.67 12.92
N GLN A 445 16.10 -12.75 13.79
CA GLN A 445 15.50 -11.42 13.93
C GLN A 445 15.67 -10.55 12.68
N THR A 446 16.84 -10.57 12.05
CA THR A 446 17.11 -9.84 10.79
C THR A 446 16.19 -10.33 9.69
N GLN A 447 16.02 -11.65 9.59
CA GLN A 447 15.14 -12.26 8.63
C GLN A 447 13.66 -11.94 8.88
N VAL A 448 13.21 -12.01 10.14
CA VAL A 448 11.84 -11.64 10.53
C VAL A 448 11.57 -10.18 10.17
N ARG A 449 12.53 -9.27 10.41
CA ARG A 449 12.43 -7.84 10.04
C ARG A 449 12.36 -7.60 8.53
N ALA A 450 12.85 -8.53 7.72
CA ALA A 450 12.72 -8.45 6.27
C ALA A 450 11.28 -8.72 5.79
N SER A 451 10.49 -9.46 6.57
CA SER A 451 9.14 -9.92 6.23
C SER A 451 8.10 -8.79 6.29
N TYR A 452 7.20 -8.74 5.31
CA TYR A 452 6.15 -7.70 5.21
C TYR A 452 5.22 -7.69 6.43
N SER A 453 4.71 -8.85 6.84
CA SER A 453 3.74 -8.95 7.95
C SER A 453 4.31 -8.42 9.27
N PHE A 454 5.55 -8.77 9.60
CA PHE A 454 6.24 -8.27 10.78
C PHE A 454 6.47 -6.77 10.72
N TRP A 455 6.97 -6.26 9.59
CA TRP A 455 7.17 -4.83 9.40
C TRP A 455 5.85 -4.05 9.55
N LYS A 456 4.77 -4.54 8.93
CA LYS A 456 3.44 -3.91 9.02
C LYS A 456 2.91 -3.94 10.45
N LYS A 457 3.14 -5.01 11.21
CA LYS A 457 2.80 -5.11 12.65
C LYS A 457 3.60 -4.15 13.54
N GLN A 458 4.86 -3.87 13.20
CA GLN A 458 5.64 -2.86 13.91
C GLN A 458 5.13 -1.43 13.64
N SER A 459 4.59 -1.19 12.44
CA SER A 459 3.93 0.08 12.11
C SER A 459 2.72 0.33 13.01
N ASN A 460 2.41 1.58 13.33
CA ASN A 460 1.26 1.90 14.17
C ASN A 460 -0.06 1.42 13.55
N GLN A 461 -0.16 1.32 12.22
CA GLN A 461 -1.37 0.88 11.54
C GLN A 461 -1.63 -0.64 11.65
N GLY A 462 -0.59 -1.45 11.91
CA GLY A 462 -0.72 -2.90 12.05
C GLY A 462 -1.10 -3.37 13.45
N LYS A 463 -1.04 -2.49 14.46
CA LYS A 463 -1.24 -2.84 15.88
C LYS A 463 -2.71 -2.99 16.25
N LEU A 464 -3.00 -3.95 17.12
CA LEU A 464 -4.36 -4.21 17.65
C LEU A 464 -5.03 -3.00 18.31
N VAL A 465 -4.24 -2.09 18.85
CA VAL A 465 -4.73 -0.92 19.59
C VAL A 465 -5.18 0.22 18.65
N TYR A 466 -4.71 0.21 17.40
CA TYR A 466 -4.86 1.34 16.46
C TYR A 466 -5.61 1.00 15.18
N GLN A 467 -6.34 -0.12 15.16
CA GLN A 467 -6.99 -0.65 13.96
C GLN A 467 -8.06 0.27 13.35
N ASP A 468 -8.54 1.27 14.09
CA ASP A 468 -9.80 1.98 13.83
C ASP A 468 -9.73 3.49 13.96
N ILE A 469 -8.56 4.03 14.31
CA ILE A 469 -8.35 5.44 14.07
C ILE A 469 -7.98 5.50 12.58
N ASP A 470 -8.85 6.10 11.76
CA ASP A 470 -8.77 6.15 10.28
C ASP A 470 -7.32 6.33 9.77
N ALA A 471 -7.03 5.94 8.51
CA ALA A 471 -5.70 6.02 7.86
C ALA A 471 -4.94 7.36 8.01
N GLN A 472 -5.61 8.41 8.48
CA GLN A 472 -5.02 9.64 9.01
C GLN A 472 -4.08 9.44 10.22
N ILE A 473 -4.08 8.30 10.93
CA ILE A 473 -3.01 7.97 11.90
C ILE A 473 -1.94 7.06 11.31
N SER A 474 -1.27 7.64 10.34
CA SER A 474 0.18 7.54 10.29
C SER A 474 0.86 8.53 11.26
N ARG A 475 0.07 9.22 12.11
CA ARG A 475 0.56 10.21 13.07
C ARG A 475 1.54 9.53 14.02
N ASN A 476 2.66 10.19 14.25
CA ASN A 476 3.54 9.78 15.32
C ASN A 476 2.82 10.12 16.64
N LEU A 477 2.09 9.16 17.23
CA LEU A 477 1.30 9.38 18.46
C LEU A 477 2.16 9.94 19.60
N LYS A 478 3.47 9.66 19.61
CA LYS A 478 4.41 10.26 20.57
C LYS A 478 4.52 11.77 20.40
N GLN A 479 4.41 12.29 19.19
CA GLN A 479 4.54 13.71 18.86
C GLN A 479 3.17 14.40 18.70
N GLU A 480 2.23 13.79 17.99
CA GLU A 480 0.93 14.35 17.60
C GLU A 480 -0.25 13.94 18.48
N GLY A 481 -0.09 12.88 19.29
CA GLY A 481 -1.16 12.37 20.14
C GLY A 481 -1.49 13.33 21.29
N THR A 482 -2.75 13.34 21.71
CA THR A 482 -3.18 13.96 22.98
C THR A 482 -2.47 13.30 24.16
N ARG A 483 -2.41 13.97 25.33
CA ARG A 483 -1.81 13.39 26.54
C ARG A 483 -2.39 12.02 26.89
N ILE A 484 -3.70 11.86 26.73
CA ILE A 484 -4.42 10.60 26.94
C ILE A 484 -3.96 9.55 25.92
N GLU A 485 -3.84 9.90 24.64
CA GLU A 485 -3.36 8.96 23.61
C GLU A 485 -1.91 8.54 23.83
N LYS A 486 -1.05 9.44 24.32
CA LYS A 486 0.34 9.11 24.70
C LYS A 486 0.37 8.15 25.90
N ALA A 487 -0.45 8.40 26.91
CA ALA A 487 -0.58 7.51 28.07
C ALA A 487 -1.12 6.13 27.67
N VAL A 488 -2.16 6.09 26.83
CA VAL A 488 -2.71 4.85 26.26
C VAL A 488 -1.64 4.12 25.44
N HIS A 489 -0.85 4.83 24.62
CA HIS A 489 0.24 4.22 23.86
C HIS A 489 1.29 3.58 24.78
N ALA A 490 1.71 4.27 25.84
CA ALA A 490 2.64 3.74 26.83
C ALA A 490 2.06 2.53 27.57
N ALA A 491 0.79 2.61 27.98
CA ALA A 491 0.07 1.54 28.68
C ALA A 491 -0.14 0.28 27.82
N ASN A 492 -0.04 0.41 26.50
CA ASN A 492 -0.10 -0.71 25.54
C ASN A 492 1.27 -1.28 25.17
N PHE A 493 2.35 -0.88 25.84
CA PHE A 493 3.69 -1.43 25.59
C PHE A 493 3.69 -2.96 25.64
N LEU A 494 3.07 -3.56 26.66
CA LEU A 494 3.01 -5.02 26.81
C LEU A 494 2.25 -5.68 25.65
N THR A 495 1.09 -5.13 25.28
CA THR A 495 0.28 -5.58 24.14
C THR A 495 1.10 -5.59 22.84
N ASN A 496 1.81 -4.49 22.57
CA ASN A 496 2.63 -4.34 21.37
C ASN A 496 3.84 -5.28 21.38
N PHE A 497 4.48 -5.44 22.54
CA PHE A 497 5.62 -6.32 22.71
C PHE A 497 5.24 -7.78 22.47
N VAL A 498 4.15 -8.26 23.08
CA VAL A 498 3.66 -9.62 22.86
C VAL A 498 3.27 -9.82 21.40
N GLU A 499 2.50 -8.90 20.80
CA GLU A 499 2.11 -8.98 19.38
C GLU A 499 3.32 -9.07 18.45
N GLU A 500 4.37 -8.29 18.71
CA GLU A 500 5.63 -8.35 17.97
C GLU A 500 6.30 -9.73 18.11
N LYS A 501 6.44 -10.25 19.33
CA LYS A 501 7.11 -11.53 19.57
C LYS A 501 6.35 -12.71 18.97
N VAL A 502 5.03 -12.74 19.13
CA VAL A 502 4.20 -13.82 18.60
C VAL A 502 4.18 -13.79 17.07
N THR A 503 4.21 -12.61 16.45
CA THR A 503 4.39 -12.45 15.00
C THR A 503 5.77 -12.96 14.55
N ALA A 504 6.84 -12.59 15.27
CA ALA A 504 8.20 -13.05 14.95
C ALA A 504 8.32 -14.57 14.97
N ILE A 505 7.79 -15.21 16.02
CA ILE A 505 7.75 -16.67 16.15
C ILE A 505 6.98 -17.30 14.98
N SER A 506 5.84 -16.71 14.60
CA SER A 506 4.99 -17.23 13.52
C SER A 506 5.63 -17.13 12.15
N VAL A 507 6.26 -15.99 11.84
CA VAL A 507 7.03 -15.80 10.61
C VAL A 507 8.14 -16.84 10.53
N ARG A 508 8.87 -17.03 11.62
CA ARG A 508 10.01 -17.96 11.66
C ARG A 508 9.60 -19.44 11.62
N ALA A 509 8.48 -19.78 12.23
CA ALA A 509 7.86 -21.09 12.07
C ALA A 509 7.45 -21.34 10.60
N GLY A 510 6.84 -20.34 9.96
CA GLY A 510 6.51 -20.36 8.53
C GLY A 510 7.74 -20.56 7.65
N HIS A 511 8.84 -19.86 7.98
CA HIS A 511 10.11 -20.03 7.29
C HIS A 511 10.63 -21.48 7.35
N HIS A 512 10.65 -22.09 8.54
CA HIS A 512 11.10 -23.48 8.66
C HIS A 512 10.20 -24.46 7.92
N GLN A 513 8.89 -24.21 7.89
CA GLN A 513 7.96 -25.01 7.10
C GLN A 513 8.20 -24.84 5.59
N ALA A 514 8.37 -23.60 5.13
CA ALA A 514 8.61 -23.28 3.73
C ALA A 514 9.94 -23.87 3.24
N LEU A 515 11.01 -23.76 4.03
CA LEU A 515 12.30 -24.37 3.73
C LEU A 515 12.19 -25.89 3.57
N ARG A 516 11.43 -26.57 4.45
CA ARG A 516 11.16 -28.02 4.32
C ARG A 516 10.37 -28.39 3.06
N ARG A 517 9.61 -27.44 2.51
CA ARG A 517 8.85 -27.61 1.27
C ARG A 517 9.69 -27.28 0.02
N GLY A 518 10.94 -26.84 0.20
CA GLY A 518 11.88 -26.54 -0.87
C GLY A 518 11.79 -25.11 -1.40
N PHE A 519 11.15 -24.18 -0.68
CA PHE A 519 11.17 -22.77 -1.07
C PHE A 519 12.52 -22.14 -0.79
N GLU A 520 12.99 -21.29 -1.70
CA GLU A 520 14.22 -20.52 -1.56
C GLU A 520 14.02 -19.02 -1.87
N GLY A 521 15.06 -18.22 -1.61
CA GLY A 521 15.11 -16.80 -1.96
C GLY A 521 13.90 -15.96 -1.50
N ARG A 522 13.32 -15.20 -2.44
CA ARG A 522 12.17 -14.33 -2.20
C ARG A 522 10.93 -15.13 -1.81
N ALA A 523 10.69 -16.27 -2.47
CA ALA A 523 9.50 -17.09 -2.25
C ALA A 523 9.44 -17.65 -0.82
N LEU A 524 10.61 -18.02 -0.28
CA LEU A 524 10.76 -18.44 1.11
C LEU A 524 10.39 -17.32 2.11
N LEU A 525 10.82 -16.08 1.86
CA LEU A 525 10.49 -14.92 2.72
C LEU A 525 9.00 -14.56 2.63
N ASP A 526 8.43 -14.62 1.44
CA ASP A 526 7.03 -14.31 1.20
C ASP A 526 6.09 -15.33 1.88
N GLU A 527 6.40 -16.63 1.80
CA GLU A 527 5.62 -17.67 2.49
C GLU A 527 5.79 -17.59 4.03
N ALA A 528 6.98 -17.23 4.52
CA ALA A 528 7.20 -16.94 5.93
C ALA A 528 6.37 -15.73 6.39
N SER A 529 6.34 -14.66 5.58
CA SER A 529 5.54 -13.46 5.84
C SER A 529 4.05 -13.78 5.88
N ASP A 530 3.55 -14.57 4.93
CA ASP A 530 2.16 -15.02 4.89
C ASP A 530 1.77 -15.74 6.17
N MET A 531 2.63 -16.66 6.66
CA MET A 531 2.38 -17.37 7.91
C MET A 531 2.17 -16.40 9.08
N GLY A 532 3.02 -15.38 9.20
CA GLY A 532 2.87 -14.33 10.20
C GLY A 532 1.55 -13.57 10.07
N ALA A 533 1.14 -13.22 8.84
CA ALA A 533 -0.10 -12.49 8.57
C ALA A 533 -1.35 -13.31 8.95
N VAL A 534 -1.39 -14.58 8.54
CA VAL A 534 -2.60 -15.41 8.70
C VAL A 534 -2.76 -15.95 10.12
N THR A 535 -1.69 -16.17 10.90
CA THR A 535 -1.82 -16.70 12.27
C THR A 535 -2.05 -15.62 13.30
N GLN A 536 -1.46 -14.42 13.11
CA GLN A 536 -1.57 -13.31 14.07
C GLN A 536 -2.68 -12.31 13.77
N SER A 537 -3.45 -12.55 12.70
CA SER A 537 -4.50 -11.63 12.20
C SER A 537 -3.96 -10.24 11.89
N MET A 538 -3.98 -9.84 10.62
CA MET A 538 -3.61 -8.47 10.26
C MET A 538 -4.77 -7.50 10.48
N TYR A 539 -4.46 -6.33 11.08
CA TYR A 539 -5.48 -5.38 11.52
C TYR A 539 -5.49 -4.06 10.76
N ASN A 540 -4.47 -3.86 9.94
CA ASN A 540 -4.41 -2.78 8.99
C ASN A 540 -5.44 -3.01 7.87
N ARG A 541 -5.87 -1.92 7.24
CA ARG A 541 -6.95 -1.96 6.26
C ARG A 541 -6.57 -2.74 5.01
N GLU A 542 -5.28 -2.75 4.66
CA GLU A 542 -4.73 -3.43 3.49
C GLU A 542 -4.89 -4.95 3.56
N ASP A 543 -4.85 -5.55 4.76
CA ASP A 543 -4.84 -7.01 4.92
C ASP A 543 -6.14 -7.59 5.51
N LYS A 544 -7.01 -6.74 6.07
CA LYS A 544 -8.35 -7.11 6.56
C LYS A 544 -9.22 -7.70 5.45
N SER A 545 -10.15 -8.59 5.79
CA SER A 545 -11.17 -9.07 4.84
C SER A 545 -12.10 -7.95 4.37
N ALA A 546 -12.83 -8.16 3.27
CA ALA A 546 -13.79 -7.16 2.78
C ALA A 546 -14.87 -6.85 3.83
N VAL A 547 -15.34 -7.87 4.56
CA VAL A 547 -16.29 -7.68 5.65
C VAL A 547 -15.67 -6.89 6.81
N GLY A 548 -14.42 -7.16 7.16
CA GLY A 548 -13.67 -6.41 8.16
C GLY A 548 -13.26 -4.99 7.73
N ARG A 549 -13.43 -4.63 6.45
CA ARG A 549 -13.25 -3.25 5.95
C ARG A 549 -14.55 -2.43 5.96
N ILE A 550 -15.70 -3.07 6.12
CA ILE A 550 -16.98 -2.36 6.26
C ILE A 550 -16.99 -1.68 7.63
N ARG A 551 -17.04 -0.35 7.62
CA ARG A 551 -16.90 0.47 8.84
C ARG A 551 -18.02 0.18 9.83
N ILE A 552 -19.27 0.11 9.36
CA ILE A 552 -20.41 -0.13 10.26
C ILE A 552 -20.36 -1.50 10.93
N LEU A 553 -20.02 -2.56 10.19
CA LEU A 553 -19.91 -3.91 10.75
C LEU A 553 -18.75 -3.99 11.74
N SER A 554 -17.60 -3.42 11.36
CA SER A 554 -16.45 -3.39 12.26
C SER A 554 -16.76 -2.60 13.54
N ASN A 555 -17.57 -1.55 13.45
CA ASN A 555 -18.02 -0.77 14.60
C ASN A 555 -18.96 -1.54 15.54
N LEU A 556 -19.90 -2.30 14.98
CA LEU A 556 -20.86 -3.09 15.76
C LEU A 556 -20.24 -4.36 16.33
N PHE A 557 -19.30 -4.95 15.61
CA PHE A 557 -18.63 -6.20 15.94
C PHE A 557 -17.11 -5.98 15.94
N PRO A 558 -16.57 -5.32 16.97
CA PRO A 558 -15.14 -5.13 17.10
C PRO A 558 -14.43 -6.50 17.21
N PHE A 559 -13.16 -6.56 16.79
CA PHE A 559 -12.32 -7.76 16.84
C PHE A 559 -12.77 -8.93 15.95
N MET A 560 -13.64 -8.68 14.97
CA MET A 560 -14.07 -9.66 13.95
C MET A 560 -12.93 -10.33 13.18
N THR A 561 -11.75 -9.73 13.12
CA THR A 561 -10.59 -10.29 12.41
C THR A 561 -10.20 -11.67 12.97
N PHE A 562 -10.31 -11.89 14.28
CA PHE A 562 -9.95 -13.17 14.88
C PHE A 562 -10.96 -14.29 14.52
N PRO A 563 -12.29 -14.12 14.68
CA PRO A 563 -13.27 -15.07 14.15
C PRO A 563 -13.12 -15.35 12.66
N ILE A 564 -12.83 -14.33 11.85
CA ILE A 564 -12.57 -14.49 10.41
C ILE A 564 -11.33 -15.37 10.18
N GLN A 565 -10.26 -15.15 10.93
CA GLN A 565 -9.06 -16.00 10.82
C GLN A 565 -9.31 -17.43 11.28
N ALA A 566 -10.07 -17.62 12.37
CA ALA A 566 -10.49 -18.95 12.81
C ALA A 566 -11.32 -19.65 11.72
N PHE A 567 -12.24 -18.94 11.07
CA PHE A 567 -13.00 -19.45 9.92
C PHE A 567 -12.08 -19.83 8.74
N ASN A 568 -11.15 -18.95 8.36
CA ASN A 568 -10.19 -19.22 7.28
C ASN A 568 -9.31 -20.43 7.60
N PHE A 569 -8.88 -20.57 8.84
CA PHE A 569 -8.10 -21.69 9.34
C PHE A 569 -8.88 -23.02 9.27
N VAL A 570 -10.11 -23.05 9.80
CA VAL A 570 -10.97 -24.25 9.75
C VAL A 570 -11.20 -24.68 8.30
N ARG A 571 -11.48 -23.71 7.42
CA ARG A 571 -11.64 -23.92 5.98
C ARG A 571 -10.40 -24.54 5.35
N GLU A 572 -9.22 -23.96 5.57
CA GLU A 572 -7.95 -24.43 5.01
C GLU A 572 -7.57 -25.82 5.51
N THR A 573 -7.95 -26.15 6.74
CA THR A 573 -7.59 -27.41 7.40
C THR A 573 -8.56 -28.55 7.05
N ILE A 574 -9.83 -28.25 6.74
CA ILE A 574 -10.86 -29.26 6.46
C ILE A 574 -11.09 -29.39 4.93
N PRO A 575 -10.59 -30.47 4.28
CA PRO A 575 -10.63 -30.61 2.82
C PRO A 575 -12.04 -30.61 2.21
N PHE A 576 -13.04 -31.11 2.95
CA PHE A 576 -14.43 -31.17 2.51
C PHE A 576 -15.07 -29.78 2.34
N ILE A 577 -14.80 -28.87 3.28
CA ILE A 577 -15.29 -27.48 3.23
C ILE A 577 -14.64 -26.75 2.05
N THR A 578 -13.34 -27.00 1.81
CA THR A 578 -12.60 -26.44 0.68
C THR A 578 -13.17 -26.86 -0.68
N ARG A 579 -13.60 -28.12 -0.85
CA ARG A 579 -14.23 -28.57 -2.11
C ARG A 579 -15.63 -27.98 -2.33
N ARG A 580 -16.46 -27.91 -1.29
CA ARG A 580 -17.84 -27.37 -1.39
C ARG A 580 -17.88 -25.86 -1.61
N ALA A 581 -16.99 -25.11 -0.95
CA ALA A 581 -16.87 -23.67 -1.13
C ALA A 581 -16.37 -23.30 -2.54
N ARG A 582 -15.48 -24.11 -3.13
CA ARG A 582 -15.05 -23.95 -4.53
C ARG A 582 -16.17 -24.22 -5.54
N ALA A 583 -17.12 -25.11 -5.21
CA ALA A 583 -18.26 -25.43 -6.07
C ALA A 583 -19.44 -24.43 -5.94
N GLY A 584 -19.28 -23.33 -5.19
CA GLY A 584 -20.33 -22.32 -5.02
C GLY A 584 -21.51 -22.77 -4.16
N GLY A 585 -21.36 -23.83 -3.36
CA GLY A 585 -22.43 -24.42 -2.56
C GLY A 585 -22.68 -23.78 -1.18
N PHE A 586 -22.34 -22.50 -1.00
CA PHE A 586 -22.56 -21.75 0.25
C PHE A 586 -23.12 -20.36 -0.02
#